data_AF-A0A1Q3CCX7-F1
#
_entry.id   AF-A0A1Q3CCX7-F1
#
_cell.length_a   1.000
_cell.length_b   1.000
_cell.length_c   1.000
_cell.angle_alpha   90.00
_cell.angle_beta   90.00
_cell.angle_gamma   90.00
#
_symmetry.space_group_name_H-M   'P 1'
#
loop_
_entity.id
_entity.type
_entity.pdbx_description
1 polymer ?
#
loop_
_entity_poly.entity_id
_entity_poly.type
_entity_poly.pdbx_seq_one_letter_code
_entity_poly.pdbx_strand_id
1 'polypeptide(L)'
;MAEDQLQTVEYFDVLNKSGKKTGISKPRGEVHRDGDYHRAVHVWIFAESTQQLLLQRRADCKDSWPGMWDISCAGHISAGDSSLMTAQRELHEELGVILPKDAFEFLFVFLQECVNNDGNFINNEFNDVYLVTTVDPIPLEGFTLQETEVSVVKYISYVEYRSLLAKEDPEYVHYDVDEQYGQFFNIITKRYKENAMTRSLTLQMQLRRYAPVSLDAELTGLTEADREAMTLLIKAATVMDEIFYLQVWYSNPVLKDWLKKHADVSELDKLKWMCYLINKSPWSCLDENEVFLTTADSAVKLLPEATKPVTGWKGLEYKAAFPMLKPPGANFYPPDMDTVEFKLWKESLTEAQQLDATSFFTVIKRHSESILDSSLSNPTVDSTNHSLASIPDLYSVPFSQEYNFFLKKAAELLHEAGNLASSPSLKRFLHSKANAFLSNDYYDSDIAWMELDSELDITLGPYETYEDTLFGFKIFAISTCSNNITSYIHVLASEC
;
A
#
# COMPACT_ATOMS: atom_id res chain seq x y z
N MET A 1 38.25 -12.76 30.40
CA MET A 1 38.25 -13.14 28.98
C MET A 1 37.06 -12.42 28.40
N ALA A 2 37.30 -11.43 27.54
CA ALA A 2 36.23 -10.68 26.90
C ALA A 2 35.55 -11.61 25.89
N GLU A 3 34.21 -11.68 25.94
CA GLU A 3 33.42 -12.24 24.87
C GLU A 3 33.60 -11.34 23.65
N ASP A 4 34.22 -11.90 22.62
CA ASP A 4 34.35 -11.31 21.30
C ASP A 4 32.93 -11.25 20.72
N GLN A 5 32.29 -10.07 20.79
CA GLN A 5 31.04 -9.84 20.07
C GLN A 5 31.37 -9.96 18.58
N LEU A 6 30.95 -11.06 17.96
CA LEU A 6 30.99 -11.23 16.51
C LEU A 6 30.28 -10.02 15.89
N GLN A 7 31.04 -9.06 15.38
CA GLN A 7 30.52 -7.98 14.55
C GLN A 7 29.92 -8.63 13.31
N THR A 8 28.60 -8.69 13.25
CA THR A 8 27.87 -9.11 12.06
C THR A 8 28.22 -8.13 10.95
N VAL A 9 28.94 -8.61 9.94
CA VAL A 9 29.27 -7.81 8.77
C VAL A 9 27.98 -7.55 8.00
N GLU A 10 27.58 -6.30 7.90
CA GLU A 10 26.42 -5.88 7.11
C GLU A 10 26.70 -6.01 5.62
N TYR A 11 25.74 -6.52 4.86
CA TYR A 11 25.83 -6.71 3.41
C TYR A 11 24.78 -5.85 2.71
N PHE A 12 25.14 -5.30 1.54
CA PHE A 12 24.21 -4.55 0.68
C PHE A 12 24.09 -5.20 -0.70
N ASP A 13 22.90 -5.09 -1.29
CA ASP A 13 22.70 -5.43 -2.70
C ASP A 13 23.35 -4.36 -3.59
N VAL A 14 24.19 -4.80 -4.54
CA VAL A 14 24.83 -3.94 -5.51
C VAL A 14 23.85 -3.62 -6.63
N LEU A 15 23.70 -2.33 -6.91
CA LEU A 15 22.87 -1.78 -7.96
C LEU A 15 23.71 -1.36 -9.17
N ASN A 16 23.05 -1.25 -10.31
CA ASN A 16 23.61 -0.57 -11.46
C ASN A 16 23.31 0.94 -11.41
N LYS A 17 23.83 1.70 -12.37
CA LYS A 17 23.62 3.14 -12.51
C LYS A 17 22.16 3.58 -12.68
N SER A 18 21.24 2.67 -13.00
CA SER A 18 19.80 2.96 -13.07
C SER A 18 19.05 2.54 -11.81
N GLY A 19 19.76 2.17 -10.74
CA GLY A 19 19.18 1.81 -9.45
C GLY A 19 18.57 0.41 -9.39
N LYS A 20 18.82 -0.44 -10.40
CA LYS A 20 18.32 -1.83 -10.45
C LYS A 20 19.33 -2.80 -9.85
N LYS A 21 18.85 -3.81 -9.13
CA LYS A 21 19.66 -4.88 -8.53
C LYS A 21 20.46 -5.62 -9.60
N THR A 22 21.73 -5.91 -9.31
CA THR A 22 22.62 -6.71 -10.18
C THR A 22 22.58 -8.20 -9.88
N GLY A 23 22.00 -8.58 -8.72
CA GLY A 23 22.05 -9.94 -8.19
C GLY A 23 23.33 -10.26 -7.39
N ILE A 24 24.21 -9.28 -7.19
CA ILE A 24 25.42 -9.39 -6.38
C ILE A 24 25.19 -8.63 -5.06
N SER A 25 25.62 -9.20 -3.94
CA SER A 25 25.66 -8.52 -2.65
C SER A 25 27.10 -8.49 -2.11
N LYS A 26 27.50 -7.41 -1.45
CA LYS A 26 28.85 -7.19 -0.93
C LYS A 26 28.81 -6.66 0.51
N PRO A 27 29.86 -6.89 1.33
CA PRO A 27 30.00 -6.22 2.62
C PRO A 27 29.95 -4.70 2.48
N ARG A 28 29.31 -4.00 3.43
CA ARG A 28 29.21 -2.53 3.49
C ARG A 28 30.54 -1.83 3.22
N GLY A 29 31.62 -2.31 3.84
CA GLY A 29 32.95 -1.70 3.67
C GLY A 29 33.51 -1.82 2.25
N GLU A 30 33.18 -2.89 1.52
CA GLU A 30 33.60 -3.08 0.14
C GLU A 30 32.78 -2.23 -0.83
N VAL A 31 31.48 -2.11 -0.59
CA VAL A 31 30.57 -1.25 -1.39
C VAL A 31 31.07 0.19 -1.41
N HIS A 32 31.37 0.76 -0.24
CA HIS A 32 31.85 2.15 -0.12
C HIS A 32 33.29 2.34 -0.63
N ARG A 33 34.14 1.32 -0.51
CA ARG A 33 35.50 1.36 -1.06
C ARG A 33 35.49 1.36 -2.59
N ASP A 34 34.66 0.48 -3.17
CA ASP A 34 34.59 0.28 -4.62
C ASP A 34 33.71 1.35 -5.31
N GLY A 35 32.90 2.08 -4.53
CA GLY A 35 31.92 3.05 -5.05
C GLY A 35 30.74 2.37 -5.75
N ASP A 36 30.38 1.17 -5.30
CA ASP A 36 29.23 0.45 -5.85
C ASP A 36 27.93 1.17 -5.49
N TYR A 37 27.01 1.25 -6.47
CA TYR A 37 25.69 1.79 -6.19
C TYR A 37 24.94 0.87 -5.23
N HIS A 38 24.32 1.44 -4.22
CA HIS A 38 23.53 0.71 -3.23
C HIS A 38 22.32 1.56 -2.82
N ARG A 39 21.52 1.08 -1.86
CA ARG A 39 20.23 1.69 -1.51
C ARG A 39 20.11 1.98 -0.02
N ALA A 40 19.44 3.07 0.29
CA ALA A 40 19.05 3.47 1.63
C ALA A 40 17.64 4.03 1.63
N VAL A 41 17.10 4.26 2.82
CA VAL A 41 15.79 4.86 3.06
C VAL A 41 15.94 6.16 3.82
N HIS A 42 15.13 7.13 3.46
CA HIS A 42 14.97 8.40 4.16
C HIS A 42 13.52 8.51 4.64
N VAL A 43 13.29 8.63 5.94
CA VAL A 43 11.95 8.78 6.50
C VAL A 43 11.78 10.18 7.07
N TRP A 44 10.69 10.82 6.66
CA TRP A 44 10.21 12.09 7.21
C TRP A 44 8.99 11.88 8.09
N ILE A 45 8.98 12.46 9.28
CA ILE A 45 7.77 12.65 10.08
C ILE A 45 7.31 14.10 9.94
N PHE A 46 6.09 14.29 9.45
CA PHE A 46 5.43 15.59 9.31
C PHE A 46 4.20 15.65 10.22
N ALA A 47 4.12 16.68 11.06
CA ALA A 47 2.96 16.98 11.90
C ALA A 47 2.03 17.95 11.15
N GLU A 48 0.86 17.45 10.74
CA GLU A 48 -0.09 18.16 9.90
C GLU A 48 -0.65 19.42 10.57
N SER A 49 -1.02 19.32 11.86
CA SER A 49 -1.66 20.41 12.61
C SER A 49 -0.73 21.62 12.81
N THR A 50 0.58 21.40 12.95
CA THR A 50 1.58 22.45 13.14
C THR A 50 2.38 22.77 11.88
N GLN A 51 2.26 21.95 10.82
CA GLN A 51 3.05 22.05 9.59
C GLN A 51 4.58 21.97 9.87
N GLN A 52 4.96 21.09 10.79
CA GLN A 52 6.36 20.92 11.22
C GLN A 52 6.92 19.56 10.81
N LEU A 53 8.22 19.53 10.56
CA LEU A 53 9.01 18.33 10.37
C LEU A 53 9.72 17.97 11.67
N LEU A 54 9.79 16.68 11.98
CA LEU A 54 10.70 16.17 13.01
C LEU A 54 12.09 16.06 12.42
N LEU A 55 13.08 16.67 13.06
CA LEU A 55 14.50 16.48 12.76
C LEU A 55 15.17 15.73 13.88
N GLN A 56 16.18 14.96 13.53
CA GLN A 56 17.09 14.35 14.50
C GLN A 56 18.44 15.06 14.49
N ARG A 57 19.09 15.14 15.64
CA ARG A 57 20.49 15.53 15.73
C ARG A 57 21.31 14.26 15.79
N ARG A 58 22.15 14.05 14.78
CA ARG A 58 23.03 12.87 14.65
C ARG A 58 23.96 12.79 15.86
N ALA A 59 24.20 11.58 16.36
CA ALA A 59 25.13 11.36 17.46
C ALA A 59 26.55 11.80 17.09
N ASP A 60 27.29 12.32 18.09
CA ASP A 60 28.65 12.83 17.89
C ASP A 60 29.63 11.70 17.47
N CYS A 61 29.26 10.44 17.68
CA CYS A 61 30.05 9.26 17.30
C CYS A 61 29.82 8.76 15.87
N LYS A 62 28.96 9.41 15.07
CA LYS A 62 28.69 9.00 13.69
C LYS A 62 29.89 9.30 12.78
N ASP A 63 30.18 8.37 11.87
CA ASP A 63 31.23 8.52 10.85
C ASP A 63 30.96 9.66 9.85
N SER A 64 29.69 9.99 9.63
CA SER A 64 29.25 11.04 8.72
C SER A 64 28.37 12.07 9.44
N TRP A 65 28.70 13.35 9.22
CA TRP A 65 27.96 14.52 9.72
C TRP A 65 27.65 14.49 11.23
N PRO A 66 28.63 14.19 12.11
CA PRO A 66 28.39 14.11 13.55
C PRO A 66 27.88 15.44 14.12
N GLY A 67 26.85 15.38 14.98
CA GLY A 67 26.29 16.54 15.66
C GLY A 67 25.40 17.46 14.81
N MET A 68 25.23 17.18 13.52
CA MET A 68 24.36 17.97 12.63
C MET A 68 22.90 17.56 12.74
N TRP A 69 22.00 18.49 12.46
CA TRP A 69 20.58 18.24 12.27
C TRP A 69 20.32 17.60 10.91
N ASP A 70 19.57 16.53 10.94
CA ASP A 70 19.26 15.68 9.80
C ASP A 70 17.76 15.37 9.77
N ILE A 71 17.35 14.62 8.76
CA ILE A 71 15.99 14.14 8.56
C ILE A 71 15.50 13.28 9.73
N SER A 72 14.22 12.88 9.75
CA SER A 72 13.68 12.20 10.93
C SER A 72 14.38 10.89 11.23
N CYS A 73 14.67 10.10 10.19
CA CYS A 73 15.38 8.84 10.29
C CYS A 73 15.96 8.43 8.92
N ALA A 74 17.14 7.77 8.90
CA ALA A 74 17.78 7.31 7.68
C ALA A 74 18.61 6.04 7.90
N GLY A 75 18.60 5.10 6.95
CA GLY A 75 19.45 3.91 7.08
C GLY A 75 19.59 3.11 5.79
N HIS A 76 20.59 2.23 5.76
CA HIS A 76 20.88 1.43 4.56
C HIS A 76 19.92 0.25 4.47
N ILE A 77 19.61 -0.16 3.23
CA ILE A 77 18.86 -1.39 2.99
C ILE A 77 19.85 -2.56 2.99
N SER A 78 19.71 -3.45 3.97
CA SER A 78 20.45 -4.70 4.02
C SER A 78 20.13 -5.59 2.82
N ALA A 79 21.09 -6.42 2.41
CA ALA A 79 20.95 -7.30 1.26
C ALA A 79 19.73 -8.22 1.42
N GLY A 80 18.82 -8.20 0.44
CA GLY A 80 17.56 -8.95 0.46
C GLY A 80 16.38 -8.26 1.16
N ASP A 81 16.60 -7.22 1.96
CA ASP A 81 15.50 -6.49 2.60
C ASP A 81 14.74 -5.59 1.61
N SER A 82 13.48 -5.34 1.93
CA SER A 82 12.67 -4.35 1.22
C SER A 82 12.93 -2.94 1.74
N SER A 83 12.63 -1.97 0.87
CA SER A 83 12.67 -0.55 1.20
C SER A 83 11.73 -0.19 2.35
N LEU A 84 10.47 -0.63 2.29
CA LEU A 84 9.48 -0.31 3.32
C LEU A 84 9.80 -0.95 4.68
N MET A 85 10.26 -2.20 4.69
CA MET A 85 10.64 -2.85 5.94
C MET A 85 11.86 -2.20 6.58
N THR A 86 12.83 -1.78 5.75
CA THR A 86 13.97 -0.98 6.24
C THR A 86 13.47 0.33 6.85
N ALA A 87 12.58 1.07 6.18
CA ALA A 87 12.01 2.31 6.71
C ALA A 87 11.29 2.11 8.06
N GLN A 88 10.56 1.00 8.24
CA GLN A 88 9.93 0.65 9.51
C GLN A 88 10.95 0.29 10.60
N ARG A 89 11.98 -0.50 10.24
CA ARG A 89 13.04 -0.92 11.15
C ARG A 89 13.85 0.26 11.64
N GLU A 90 14.37 1.09 10.74
CA GLU A 90 15.19 2.26 11.07
C GLU A 90 14.40 3.25 11.95
N LEU A 91 13.13 3.50 11.61
CA LEU A 91 12.27 4.38 12.42
C LEU A 91 12.08 3.86 13.85
N HIS A 92 11.96 2.55 14.01
CA HIS A 92 11.86 1.91 15.32
C HIS A 92 13.20 1.92 16.06
N GLU A 93 14.31 1.58 15.41
CA GLU A 93 15.64 1.54 16.01
C GLU A 93 16.11 2.93 16.45
N GLU A 94 16.04 3.93 15.56
CA GLU A 94 16.56 5.26 15.85
C GLU A 94 15.66 6.07 16.80
N LEU A 95 14.33 5.97 16.64
CA LEU A 95 13.37 6.84 17.33
C LEU A 95 12.42 6.11 18.29
N GLY A 96 12.37 4.77 18.27
CA GLY A 96 11.41 3.99 19.06
C GLY A 96 9.97 4.12 18.58
N VAL A 97 9.75 4.50 17.32
CA VAL A 97 8.41 4.69 16.75
C VAL A 97 8.03 3.50 15.89
N ILE A 98 6.95 2.82 16.26
CA ILE A 98 6.45 1.61 15.62
C ILE A 98 5.17 1.96 14.86
N LEU A 99 5.21 1.85 13.54
CA LEU A 99 4.09 2.16 12.66
C LEU A 99 3.84 1.04 11.64
N PRO A 100 2.58 0.76 11.29
CA PRO A 100 2.23 -0.19 10.24
C PRO A 100 2.64 0.34 8.86
N LYS A 101 2.73 -0.58 7.89
CA LYS A 101 3.14 -0.28 6.50
C LYS A 101 2.33 0.83 5.85
N ASP A 102 1.08 0.98 6.27
CA ASP A 102 0.17 2.00 5.76
C ASP A 102 0.35 3.37 6.38
N ALA A 103 1.35 3.58 7.23
CA ALA A 103 1.73 4.92 7.69
C ALA A 103 2.79 5.57 6.77
N PHE A 104 3.43 4.79 5.89
CA PHE A 104 4.59 5.20 5.12
C PHE A 104 4.20 5.49 3.67
N GLU A 105 4.19 6.77 3.30
CA GLU A 105 3.97 7.20 1.93
C GLU A 105 5.30 7.24 1.19
N PHE A 106 5.48 6.35 0.22
CA PHE A 106 6.61 6.44 -0.71
C PHE A 106 6.44 7.66 -1.63
N LEU A 107 7.42 8.55 -1.64
CA LEU A 107 7.38 9.78 -2.44
C LEU A 107 8.18 9.64 -3.74
N PHE A 108 9.47 9.34 -3.65
CA PHE A 108 10.36 9.24 -4.80
C PHE A 108 11.70 8.58 -4.42
N VAL A 109 12.48 8.21 -5.44
CA VAL A 109 13.90 7.85 -5.31
C VAL A 109 14.75 9.00 -5.82
N PHE A 110 15.86 9.29 -5.15
CA PHE A 110 16.90 10.16 -5.71
C PHE A 110 18.28 9.54 -5.52
N LEU A 111 19.22 9.88 -6.40
CA LEU A 111 20.61 9.41 -6.32
C LEU A 111 21.46 10.49 -5.65
N GLN A 112 22.14 10.13 -4.56
CA GLN A 112 23.16 10.95 -3.93
C GLN A 112 24.54 10.33 -4.16
N GLU A 113 25.42 11.09 -4.81
CA GLU A 113 26.83 10.70 -5.00
C GLU A 113 27.70 11.63 -4.15
N CYS A 114 28.36 11.06 -3.14
CA CYS A 114 29.19 11.80 -2.19
C CYS A 114 30.54 11.08 -2.00
N VAL A 115 31.61 11.85 -1.86
CA VAL A 115 32.94 11.32 -1.58
C VAL A 115 33.45 11.96 -0.30
N ASN A 116 33.57 11.15 0.75
CA ASN A 116 34.02 11.54 2.08
C ASN A 116 35.40 10.94 2.41
N ASN A 117 35.96 11.33 3.57
CA ASN A 117 37.20 10.79 4.12
C ASN A 117 38.38 10.79 3.13
N ASP A 118 38.62 11.95 2.50
CA ASP A 118 39.71 12.17 1.53
C ASP A 118 39.72 11.19 0.33
N GLY A 119 38.54 10.71 -0.08
CA GLY A 119 38.41 9.80 -1.23
C GLY A 119 38.30 8.32 -0.89
N ASN A 120 38.35 7.95 0.40
CA ASN A 120 38.29 6.55 0.82
C ASN A 120 36.87 6.04 1.11
N PHE A 121 35.88 6.94 1.10
CA PHE A 121 34.48 6.58 1.30
C PHE A 121 33.64 7.17 0.15
N ILE A 122 33.29 6.32 -0.82
CA ILE A 122 32.50 6.70 -1.99
C ILE A 122 31.06 6.22 -1.75
N ASN A 123 30.17 7.17 -1.46
CA ASN A 123 28.76 6.91 -1.21
C ASN A 123 27.94 7.18 -2.47
N ASN A 124 27.59 6.13 -3.20
CA ASN A 124 26.73 6.20 -4.39
C ASN A 124 25.37 5.57 -4.05
N GLU A 125 24.51 6.36 -3.44
CA GLU A 125 23.33 5.85 -2.72
C GLU A 125 22.03 6.30 -3.40
N PHE A 126 21.21 5.32 -3.79
CA PHE A 126 19.83 5.55 -4.15
C PHE A 126 18.99 5.60 -2.88
N ASN A 127 18.38 6.75 -2.63
CA ASN A 127 17.62 7.03 -1.42
C ASN A 127 16.11 6.98 -1.70
N ASP A 128 15.44 6.02 -1.07
CA ASP A 128 13.99 5.88 -1.10
C ASP A 128 13.36 6.78 -0.03
N VAL A 129 12.64 7.80 -0.47
CA VAL A 129 12.09 8.82 0.42
C VAL A 129 10.65 8.47 0.81
N TYR A 130 10.43 8.29 2.11
CA TYR A 130 9.12 8.06 2.71
C TYR A 130 8.67 9.24 3.56
N LEU A 131 7.35 9.43 3.64
CA LEU A 131 6.70 10.40 4.50
C LEU A 131 5.67 9.72 5.39
N VAL A 132 5.84 9.89 6.70
CA VAL A 132 4.86 9.61 7.74
C VAL A 132 4.16 10.93 8.09
N THR A 133 2.85 10.97 7.89
CA THR A 133 2.03 12.15 8.25
C THR A 133 1.28 11.88 9.56
N THR A 134 1.66 12.59 10.61
CA THR A 134 1.00 12.58 11.91
C THR A 134 -0.02 13.72 12.00
N VAL A 135 -1.14 13.53 12.70
CA VAL A 135 -2.13 14.59 12.90
C VAL A 135 -1.54 15.71 13.75
N ASP A 136 -0.97 15.33 14.90
CA ASP A 136 -0.30 16.21 15.84
C ASP A 136 1.15 15.77 16.07
N PRO A 137 2.04 16.69 16.53
CA PRO A 137 3.39 16.32 16.93
C PRO A 137 3.40 15.21 17.99
N ILE A 138 4.28 14.23 17.84
CA ILE A 138 4.58 13.24 18.87
C ILE A 138 5.21 13.99 20.05
N PRO A 139 4.71 13.83 21.29
CA PRO A 139 5.37 14.42 22.46
C PRO A 139 6.82 13.94 22.55
N LEU A 140 7.75 14.83 22.89
CA LEU A 140 9.19 14.51 22.87
C LEU A 140 9.55 13.34 23.81
N GLU A 141 8.77 13.15 24.88
CA GLU A 141 8.92 12.05 25.84
C GLU A 141 8.46 10.68 25.30
N GLY A 142 7.75 10.67 24.16
CA GLY A 142 7.26 9.48 23.48
C GLY A 142 8.35 8.74 22.70
N PHE A 143 9.44 9.43 22.34
CA PHE A 143 10.56 8.82 21.60
C PHE A 143 11.45 7.99 22.53
N THR A 144 11.98 6.89 21.98
CA THR A 144 13.05 6.10 22.60
C THR A 144 14.24 6.15 21.65
N LEU A 145 15.18 7.06 21.92
CA LEU A 145 16.29 7.34 21.01
C LEU A 145 17.41 6.32 21.20
N GLN A 146 17.93 5.79 20.08
CA GLN A 146 19.16 5.02 20.10
C GLN A 146 20.37 5.95 20.24
N GLU A 147 21.02 5.95 21.41
CA GLU A 147 22.07 6.92 21.76
C GLU A 147 23.28 6.93 20.81
N THR A 148 23.57 5.79 20.15
CA THR A 148 24.66 5.68 19.17
C THR A 148 24.33 6.32 17.82
N GLU A 149 23.05 6.61 17.57
CA GLU A 149 22.52 7.13 16.32
C GLU A 149 22.01 8.56 16.48
N VAL A 150 21.25 8.81 17.55
CA VAL A 150 20.48 10.04 17.74
C VAL A 150 20.75 10.64 19.12
N SER A 151 21.15 11.90 19.14
CA SER A 151 21.35 12.65 20.39
C SER A 151 20.07 13.28 20.92
N VAL A 152 19.26 13.87 20.03
CA VAL A 152 18.03 14.59 20.38
C VAL A 152 17.18 14.80 19.13
N VAL A 153 15.88 15.03 19.30
CA VAL A 153 14.96 15.38 18.20
C VAL A 153 14.31 16.75 18.45
N LYS A 154 13.89 17.43 17.38
CA LYS A 154 13.12 18.68 17.46
C LYS A 154 12.11 18.80 16.32
N TYR A 155 11.05 19.56 16.56
CA TYR A 155 10.16 20.00 15.49
C TYR A 155 10.56 21.37 14.95
N ILE A 156 10.52 21.53 13.63
CA ILE A 156 10.78 22.80 12.93
C ILE A 156 9.74 23.00 11.82
N SER A 157 9.36 24.25 11.52
CA SER A 157 8.49 24.50 10.37
C SER A 157 9.16 24.01 9.07
N TYR A 158 8.42 23.33 8.19
CA TYR A 158 8.98 22.88 6.90
C TYR A 158 9.50 24.04 6.05
N VAL A 159 8.86 25.22 6.16
CA VAL A 159 9.26 26.44 5.45
C VAL A 159 10.56 27.00 6.01
N GLU A 160 10.71 26.99 7.33
CA GLU A 160 11.93 27.44 8.00
C GLU A 160 13.09 26.49 7.68
N TYR A 161 12.87 25.18 7.78
CA TYR A 161 13.88 24.19 7.43
C TYR A 161 14.36 24.33 5.98
N ARG A 162 13.43 24.46 5.02
CA ARG A 162 13.78 24.75 3.62
C ARG A 162 14.63 26.03 3.49
N SER A 163 14.30 27.08 4.25
CA SER A 163 15.09 28.32 4.22
C SER A 163 16.49 28.16 4.81
N LEU A 164 16.69 27.28 5.79
CA LEU A 164 18.00 27.01 6.39
C LEU A 164 18.88 26.21 5.44
N LEU A 165 18.32 25.18 4.80
CA LEU A 165 19.01 24.42 3.74
C LEU A 165 19.42 25.33 2.58
N ALA A 166 18.52 26.22 2.12
CA ALA A 166 18.81 27.18 1.05
C ALA A 166 19.92 28.19 1.40
N LYS A 167 20.21 28.38 2.69
CA LYS A 167 21.30 29.24 3.19
C LYS A 167 22.57 28.45 3.49
N GLU A 168 22.56 27.13 3.29
CA GLU A 168 23.65 26.23 3.64
C GLU A 168 24.07 26.39 5.12
N ASP A 169 23.07 26.43 6.01
CA ASP A 169 23.34 26.57 7.45
C ASP A 169 24.23 25.40 7.94
N PRO A 170 25.39 25.69 8.56
CA PRO A 170 26.37 24.67 8.92
C PRO A 170 25.93 23.74 10.06
N GLU A 171 24.80 24.00 10.73
CA GLU A 171 24.24 23.07 11.71
C GLU A 171 23.43 21.92 11.07
N TYR A 172 23.16 21.96 9.76
CA TYR A 172 22.27 21.03 9.08
C TYR A 172 22.97 20.22 7.99
N VAL A 173 22.61 18.94 7.85
CA VAL A 173 23.05 18.10 6.73
C VAL A 173 22.59 18.74 5.42
N HIS A 174 23.50 18.79 4.44
CA HIS A 174 23.23 19.46 3.18
C HIS A 174 22.29 18.63 2.29
N TYR A 175 21.17 19.23 1.92
CA TYR A 175 20.24 18.73 0.93
C TYR A 175 19.89 19.83 -0.05
N ASP A 176 19.75 19.48 -1.33
CA ASP A 176 19.29 20.44 -2.33
C ASP A 176 17.84 20.85 -2.04
N VAL A 177 17.52 22.12 -2.29
CA VAL A 177 16.16 22.65 -2.10
C VAL A 177 15.38 22.84 -3.39
N ASP A 178 16.06 22.72 -4.53
CA ASP A 178 15.54 23.04 -5.87
C ASP A 178 15.81 21.93 -6.91
N GLU A 179 16.56 20.87 -6.58
CA GLU A 179 16.84 19.74 -7.47
C GLU A 179 16.03 18.49 -7.04
N GLN A 180 16.67 17.32 -6.94
CA GLN A 180 15.98 16.05 -6.71
C GLN A 180 15.32 16.00 -5.33
N TYR A 181 15.99 16.48 -4.29
CA TYR A 181 15.45 16.49 -2.93
C TYR A 181 14.42 17.61 -2.71
N GLY A 182 14.52 18.71 -3.46
CA GLY A 182 13.53 19.80 -3.49
C GLY A 182 12.09 19.34 -3.80
N GLN A 183 11.93 18.20 -4.47
CA GLN A 183 10.63 17.56 -4.73
C GLN A 183 9.81 17.34 -3.45
N PHE A 184 10.45 16.99 -2.34
CA PHE A 184 9.79 16.80 -1.04
C PHE A 184 9.02 18.05 -0.60
N PHE A 185 9.67 19.20 -0.64
CA PHE A 185 9.05 20.47 -0.25
C PHE A 185 7.94 20.89 -1.21
N ASN A 186 8.07 20.57 -2.50
CA ASN A 186 7.03 20.84 -3.49
C ASN A 186 5.77 20.00 -3.23
N ILE A 187 5.94 18.71 -2.88
CA ILE A 187 4.83 17.81 -2.51
C ILE A 187 4.06 18.36 -1.31
N ILE A 188 4.76 18.66 -0.19
CA ILE A 188 4.13 19.23 1.02
C ILE A 188 3.46 20.56 0.71
N THR A 189 4.15 21.44 -0.02
CA THR A 189 3.63 22.77 -0.39
C THR A 189 2.35 22.66 -1.19
N LYS A 190 2.31 21.81 -2.23
CA LYS A 190 1.12 21.63 -3.08
C LYS A 190 -0.04 21.09 -2.26
N ARG A 191 0.21 20.08 -1.42
CA ARG A 191 -0.79 19.41 -0.59
C ARG A 191 -1.53 20.35 0.35
N TYR A 192 -0.81 21.29 0.98
CA TYR A 192 -1.37 22.16 2.03
C TYR A 192 -1.59 23.63 1.62
N LYS A 193 -1.14 24.08 0.44
CA LYS A 193 -1.45 25.43 -0.07
C LYS A 193 -2.66 25.50 -1.00
N GLU A 194 -3.03 24.41 -1.68
CA GLU A 194 -4.21 24.44 -2.56
C GLU A 194 -5.48 24.69 -1.76
N ASN A 195 -6.22 25.75 -2.13
CA ASN A 195 -7.46 26.08 -1.43
C ASN A 195 -8.60 25.14 -1.84
N ALA A 196 -9.58 24.96 -0.94
CA ALA A 196 -10.70 24.07 -1.15
C ALA A 196 -11.54 24.40 -2.40
N MET A 197 -11.65 25.70 -2.76
CA MET A 197 -12.44 26.15 -3.90
C MET A 197 -11.87 25.63 -5.23
N THR A 198 -10.56 25.76 -5.44
CA THR A 198 -9.89 25.25 -6.65
C THR A 198 -10.05 23.74 -6.77
N ARG A 199 -9.84 23.01 -5.66
CA ARG A 199 -10.00 21.55 -5.63
C ARG A 199 -11.44 21.13 -5.94
N SER A 200 -12.45 21.80 -5.35
CA SER A 200 -13.86 21.54 -5.63
C SER A 200 -14.20 21.74 -7.11
N LEU A 201 -13.71 22.82 -7.73
CA LEU A 201 -13.96 23.08 -9.15
C LEU A 201 -13.39 21.96 -10.03
N THR A 202 -12.17 21.51 -9.76
CA THR A 202 -11.54 20.40 -10.50
C THR A 202 -12.37 19.11 -10.39
N LEU A 203 -12.78 18.71 -9.18
CA LEU A 203 -13.60 17.51 -8.99
C LEU A 203 -14.98 17.64 -9.67
N GLN A 204 -15.62 18.81 -9.62
CA GLN A 204 -16.87 19.05 -10.33
C GLN A 204 -16.71 18.89 -11.86
N MET A 205 -15.61 19.38 -12.44
CA MET A 205 -15.33 19.20 -13.86
C MET A 205 -15.13 17.74 -14.22
N GLN A 206 -14.45 16.97 -13.37
CA GLN A 206 -14.29 15.52 -13.55
C GLN A 206 -15.65 14.80 -13.52
N LEU A 207 -16.50 15.10 -12.54
CA LEU A 207 -17.83 14.50 -12.38
C LEU A 207 -18.78 14.79 -13.54
N ARG A 208 -18.71 15.98 -14.14
CA ARG A 208 -19.58 16.37 -15.28
C ARG A 208 -19.39 15.50 -16.53
N ARG A 209 -18.32 14.72 -16.60
CA ARG A 209 -18.09 13.76 -17.69
C ARG A 209 -18.96 12.50 -17.57
N TYR A 210 -19.49 12.23 -16.38
CA TYR A 210 -20.39 11.10 -16.12
C TYR A 210 -21.83 11.58 -16.15
N ALA A 211 -22.57 11.21 -17.19
CA ALA A 211 -23.99 11.50 -17.28
C ALA A 211 -24.77 10.59 -16.31
N PRO A 212 -25.55 11.13 -15.36
CA PRO A 212 -26.37 10.31 -14.48
C PRO A 212 -27.50 9.67 -15.29
N VAL A 213 -27.67 8.36 -15.15
CA VAL A 213 -28.74 7.58 -15.78
C VAL A 213 -29.39 6.70 -14.71
N SER A 214 -30.72 6.73 -14.62
CA SER A 214 -31.47 5.80 -13.78
C SER A 214 -31.51 4.44 -14.45
N LEU A 215 -31.14 3.39 -13.71
CA LEU A 215 -31.26 2.01 -14.16
C LEU A 215 -32.43 1.37 -13.43
N ASP A 216 -33.53 1.15 -14.16
CA ASP A 216 -34.72 0.49 -13.67
C ASP A 216 -34.81 -0.90 -14.30
N ALA A 217 -35.06 -1.94 -13.49
CA ALA A 217 -35.22 -3.30 -13.98
C ALA A 217 -36.70 -3.66 -14.08
N GLU A 218 -37.13 -4.21 -15.22
CA GLU A 218 -38.43 -4.84 -15.32
C GLU A 218 -38.38 -6.20 -14.62
N LEU A 219 -39.23 -6.36 -13.61
CA LEU A 219 -39.29 -7.59 -12.80
C LEU A 219 -40.55 -8.42 -13.10
N THR A 220 -41.26 -8.13 -14.19
CA THR A 220 -42.43 -8.92 -14.60
C THR A 220 -41.95 -10.32 -15.02
N GLY A 221 -42.71 -11.37 -14.71
CA GLY A 221 -42.33 -12.76 -15.02
C GLY A 221 -41.44 -13.45 -13.98
N LEU A 222 -40.76 -12.71 -13.10
CA LEU A 222 -40.02 -13.32 -11.98
C LEU A 222 -40.97 -13.90 -10.92
N THR A 223 -40.68 -15.13 -10.49
CA THR A 223 -41.35 -15.77 -9.37
C THR A 223 -40.97 -15.08 -8.05
N GLU A 224 -41.80 -15.23 -7.01
CA GLU A 224 -41.45 -14.71 -5.67
C GLU A 224 -40.15 -15.34 -5.12
N ALA A 225 -39.93 -16.63 -5.39
CA ALA A 225 -38.70 -17.31 -4.98
C ALA A 225 -37.46 -16.73 -5.67
N ASP A 226 -37.55 -16.39 -6.96
CA ASP A 226 -36.44 -15.76 -7.68
C ASP A 226 -36.23 -14.30 -7.26
N ARG A 227 -37.27 -13.57 -6.83
CA ARG A 227 -37.11 -12.23 -6.21
C ARG A 227 -36.35 -12.31 -4.89
N GLU A 228 -36.65 -13.31 -4.06
CA GLU A 228 -35.93 -13.55 -2.81
C GLU A 228 -34.48 -13.96 -3.08
N ALA A 229 -34.24 -14.87 -4.04
CA ALA A 229 -32.90 -15.23 -4.49
C ALA A 229 -32.12 -14.01 -5.00
N MET A 230 -32.73 -13.15 -5.81
CA MET A 230 -32.13 -11.90 -6.30
C MET A 230 -31.68 -10.98 -5.17
N THR A 231 -32.45 -10.89 -4.07
CA THR A 231 -32.05 -10.09 -2.89
C THR A 231 -30.77 -10.64 -2.25
N LEU A 232 -30.60 -11.95 -2.19
CA LEU A 232 -29.38 -12.59 -1.68
C LEU A 232 -28.20 -12.42 -2.64
N LEU A 233 -28.46 -12.47 -3.95
CA LEU A 233 -27.45 -12.24 -4.99
C LEU A 233 -26.91 -10.81 -4.96
N ILE A 234 -27.77 -9.81 -4.74
CA ILE A 234 -27.34 -8.41 -4.55
C ILE A 234 -26.42 -8.32 -3.32
N LYS A 235 -26.77 -8.98 -2.21
CA LYS A 235 -25.89 -9.03 -1.02
C LYS A 235 -24.56 -9.70 -1.32
N ALA A 236 -24.55 -10.80 -2.08
CA ALA A 236 -23.32 -11.48 -2.48
C ALA A 236 -22.46 -10.58 -3.37
N ALA A 237 -23.07 -9.85 -4.31
CA ALA A 237 -22.40 -8.86 -5.15
C ALA A 237 -21.73 -7.76 -4.32
N THR A 238 -22.40 -7.23 -3.29
CA THR A 238 -21.80 -6.27 -2.35
C THR A 238 -20.58 -6.85 -1.61
N VAL A 239 -20.58 -8.14 -1.29
CA VAL A 239 -19.38 -8.79 -0.70
C VAL A 239 -18.24 -8.86 -1.70
N MET A 240 -18.52 -9.10 -2.99
CA MET A 240 -17.48 -9.08 -4.04
C MET A 240 -16.88 -7.69 -4.23
N ASP A 241 -17.68 -6.62 -4.08
CA ASP A 241 -17.16 -5.24 -4.09
C ASP A 241 -16.11 -5.02 -2.99
N GLU A 242 -16.27 -5.60 -1.80
CA GLU A 242 -15.26 -5.53 -0.73
C GLU A 242 -13.92 -6.17 -1.13
N ILE A 243 -13.98 -7.32 -1.82
CA ILE A 243 -12.79 -7.98 -2.38
C ILE A 243 -12.16 -7.09 -3.46
N PHE A 244 -12.96 -6.50 -4.34
CA PHE A 244 -12.47 -5.60 -5.38
C PHE A 244 -11.70 -4.41 -4.79
N TYR A 245 -12.26 -3.74 -3.77
CA TYR A 245 -11.57 -2.63 -3.13
C TYR A 245 -10.19 -3.05 -2.60
N LEU A 246 -10.11 -4.21 -1.94
CA LEU A 246 -8.84 -4.77 -1.45
C LEU A 246 -7.87 -5.11 -2.59
N GLN A 247 -8.37 -5.65 -3.71
CA GLN A 247 -7.54 -6.02 -4.86
C GLN A 247 -6.93 -4.81 -5.55
N VAL A 248 -7.67 -3.70 -5.66
CA VAL A 248 -7.16 -2.45 -6.25
C VAL A 248 -6.01 -1.88 -5.42
N TRP A 249 -6.19 -1.76 -4.11
CA TRP A 249 -5.17 -1.26 -3.20
C TRP A 249 -5.50 -1.63 -1.75
N TYR A 250 -4.51 -2.06 -0.99
CA TYR A 250 -4.72 -2.67 0.33
C TYR A 250 -5.44 -1.76 1.35
N SER A 251 -5.24 -0.44 1.30
CA SER A 251 -5.89 0.54 2.20
C SER A 251 -7.14 1.18 1.59
N ASN A 252 -7.56 0.77 0.39
CA ASN A 252 -8.74 1.32 -0.28
C ASN A 252 -10.04 1.14 0.53
N PRO A 253 -10.30 0.00 1.21
CA PRO A 253 -11.50 -0.11 2.05
C PRO A 253 -11.54 0.91 3.19
N VAL A 254 -10.39 1.17 3.82
CA VAL A 254 -10.28 2.17 4.89
C VAL A 254 -10.55 3.57 4.35
N LEU A 255 -10.00 3.89 3.17
CA LEU A 255 -10.25 5.16 2.51
C LEU A 255 -11.74 5.33 2.15
N LYS A 256 -12.38 4.30 1.59
CA LYS A 256 -13.83 4.29 1.29
C LYS A 256 -14.65 4.67 2.51
N ASP A 257 -14.45 3.93 3.61
CA ASP A 257 -15.22 4.11 4.84
C ASP A 257 -15.01 5.50 5.43
N TRP A 258 -13.76 6.00 5.36
CA TRP A 258 -13.42 7.34 5.77
C TRP A 258 -14.13 8.42 4.94
N LEU A 259 -14.03 8.35 3.61
CA LEU A 259 -14.67 9.31 2.71
C LEU A 259 -16.19 9.30 2.87
N LYS A 260 -16.80 8.10 2.96
CA LYS A 260 -18.24 7.96 3.21
C LYS A 260 -18.67 8.64 4.49
N LYS A 261 -17.95 8.39 5.59
CA LYS A 261 -18.26 8.97 6.90
C LYS A 261 -18.14 10.50 6.93
N HIS A 262 -17.26 11.07 6.09
CA HIS A 262 -16.98 12.51 6.07
C HIS A 262 -17.61 13.25 4.88
N ALA A 263 -18.40 12.57 4.04
CA ALA A 263 -18.96 13.13 2.82
C ALA A 263 -19.80 14.40 3.06
N ASP A 264 -20.48 14.50 4.21
CA ASP A 264 -21.36 15.62 4.55
C ASP A 264 -20.66 16.75 5.32
N VAL A 265 -19.33 16.68 5.51
CA VAL A 265 -18.57 17.71 6.27
C VAL A 265 -18.43 19.02 5.49
N SER A 266 -18.20 18.93 4.19
CA SER A 266 -18.07 20.09 3.32
C SER A 266 -18.43 19.74 1.88
N GLU A 267 -18.66 20.77 1.04
CA GLU A 267 -18.87 20.55 -0.40
C GLU A 267 -17.68 19.85 -1.06
N LEU A 268 -16.45 20.17 -0.62
CA LEU A 268 -15.26 19.48 -1.12
C LEU A 268 -15.29 17.99 -0.75
N ASP A 269 -15.66 17.63 0.48
CA ASP A 269 -15.67 16.23 0.93
C ASP A 269 -16.79 15.43 0.24
N LYS A 270 -17.93 16.06 -0.02
CA LYS A 270 -18.99 15.48 -0.84
C LYS A 270 -18.50 15.16 -2.25
N LEU A 271 -17.78 16.08 -2.88
CA LEU A 271 -17.22 15.88 -4.22
C LEU A 271 -16.14 14.78 -4.23
N LYS A 272 -15.28 14.72 -3.21
CA LYS A 272 -14.29 13.63 -3.06
C LYS A 272 -15.00 12.27 -2.98
N TRP A 273 -16.05 12.17 -2.17
CA TRP A 273 -16.84 10.95 -2.04
C TRP A 273 -17.51 10.55 -3.36
N MET A 274 -18.13 11.50 -4.07
CA MET A 274 -18.75 11.23 -5.38
C MET A 274 -17.73 10.78 -6.43
N CYS A 275 -16.55 11.44 -6.51
CA CYS A 275 -15.49 11.02 -7.42
C CYS A 275 -14.98 9.62 -7.07
N TYR A 276 -14.79 9.34 -5.77
CA TYR A 276 -14.38 8.04 -5.29
C TYR A 276 -15.39 6.95 -5.65
N LEU A 277 -16.70 7.19 -5.44
CA LEU A 277 -17.75 6.22 -5.74
C LEU A 277 -17.75 5.78 -7.21
N ILE A 278 -17.51 6.70 -8.13
CA ILE A 278 -17.47 6.41 -9.57
C ILE A 278 -16.22 5.62 -9.95
N ASN A 279 -15.07 6.01 -9.42
CA ASN A 279 -13.79 5.38 -9.77
C ASN A 279 -13.48 4.13 -8.93
N LYS A 280 -14.24 3.89 -7.86
CA LYS A 280 -14.02 2.87 -6.80
C LYS A 280 -12.60 2.85 -6.22
N SER A 281 -11.89 3.94 -6.44
CA SER A 281 -10.48 4.12 -6.14
C SER A 281 -10.20 5.62 -6.18
N PRO A 282 -9.05 6.05 -5.69
CA PRO A 282 -8.70 7.45 -5.66
C PRO A 282 -7.94 7.95 -6.91
N TRP A 283 -7.90 7.12 -7.96
CA TRP A 283 -7.33 7.43 -9.27
C TRP A 283 -8.46 7.55 -10.30
N SER A 284 -8.35 8.54 -11.19
CA SER A 284 -9.35 8.78 -12.22
C SER A 284 -9.20 7.79 -13.37
N CYS A 285 -10.21 6.97 -13.60
CA CYS A 285 -10.22 6.00 -14.71
C CYS A 285 -10.25 6.67 -16.10
N LEU A 286 -10.65 7.95 -16.19
CA LEU A 286 -10.70 8.70 -17.44
C LEU A 286 -9.46 9.56 -17.70
N ASP A 287 -8.58 9.71 -16.70
CA ASP A 287 -7.37 10.55 -16.78
C ASP A 287 -6.12 9.70 -16.57
N GLU A 288 -6.03 8.54 -17.23
CA GLU A 288 -4.83 7.68 -17.18
C GLU A 288 -4.38 7.29 -15.75
N ASN A 289 -5.34 7.11 -14.83
CA ASN A 289 -5.11 6.87 -13.40
C ASN A 289 -4.40 8.03 -12.68
N GLU A 290 -4.55 9.27 -13.16
CA GLU A 290 -4.15 10.45 -12.39
C GLU A 290 -4.89 10.48 -11.05
N VAL A 291 -4.14 10.73 -9.99
CA VAL A 291 -4.66 10.80 -8.64
C VAL A 291 -5.41 12.11 -8.40
N PHE A 292 -6.59 12.04 -7.79
CA PHE A 292 -7.38 13.23 -7.40
C PHE A 292 -7.47 13.45 -5.88
N LEU A 293 -6.95 12.52 -5.07
CA LEU A 293 -6.80 12.61 -3.62
C LEU A 293 -5.31 12.63 -3.21
N THR A 294 -5.05 12.95 -1.95
CA THR A 294 -3.70 12.88 -1.36
C THR A 294 -3.77 12.27 0.04
N THR A 295 -2.63 11.98 0.66
CA THR A 295 -2.57 11.53 2.08
C THR A 295 -3.28 12.49 3.03
N ALA A 296 -3.36 13.79 2.75
CA ALA A 296 -4.12 14.73 3.57
C ALA A 296 -5.64 14.43 3.59
N ASP A 297 -6.15 13.84 2.51
CA ASP A 297 -7.55 13.41 2.39
C ASP A 297 -7.82 12.01 2.94
N SER A 298 -6.75 11.30 3.35
CA SER A 298 -6.82 9.91 3.79
C SER A 298 -7.31 9.75 5.23
N ALA A 299 -7.58 8.51 5.59
CA ALA A 299 -8.11 8.12 6.89
C ALA A 299 -7.12 8.43 8.03
N VAL A 300 -7.65 8.92 9.15
CA VAL A 300 -6.90 9.05 10.40
C VAL A 300 -7.04 7.77 11.21
N LYS A 301 -5.92 7.22 11.66
CA LYS A 301 -5.84 6.03 12.52
C LYS A 301 -5.09 6.36 13.82
N LEU A 302 -5.61 5.87 14.94
CA LEU A 302 -4.99 6.02 16.26
C LEU A 302 -4.25 4.73 16.64
N LEU A 303 -2.98 4.87 17.04
CA LEU A 303 -2.14 3.79 17.55
C LEU A 303 -1.65 4.15 18.97
N PRO A 304 -2.30 3.60 20.01
CA PRO A 304 -1.93 3.85 21.41
C PRO A 304 -0.52 3.41 21.79
N GLU A 305 0.01 2.39 21.10
CA GLU A 305 1.25 1.69 21.46
C GLU A 305 2.39 1.95 20.47
N ALA A 306 2.23 2.90 19.55
CA ALA A 306 3.24 3.21 18.53
C ALA A 306 4.54 3.82 19.10
N THR A 307 4.54 4.23 20.37
CA THR A 307 5.64 4.98 21.01
C THR A 307 5.64 4.69 22.51
N LYS A 308 6.61 5.24 23.25
CA LYS A 308 6.58 5.18 24.72
C LYS A 308 5.32 5.87 25.26
N PRO A 309 4.60 5.27 26.23
CA PRO A 309 3.41 5.88 26.80
C PRO A 309 3.70 7.26 27.42
N VAL A 310 2.91 8.26 27.04
CA VAL A 310 3.00 9.63 27.57
C VAL A 310 1.73 9.95 28.36
N THR A 311 1.90 10.47 29.58
CA THR A 311 0.76 10.75 30.48
C THR A 311 -0.19 11.76 29.86
N GLY A 312 -1.46 11.39 29.68
CA GLY A 312 -2.51 12.26 29.13
C GLY A 312 -2.58 12.29 27.60
N TRP A 313 -1.69 11.58 26.90
CA TRP A 313 -1.75 11.42 25.45
C TRP A 313 -2.33 10.05 25.09
N LYS A 314 -3.20 10.00 24.07
CA LYS A 314 -3.96 8.79 23.72
C LYS A 314 -3.21 7.82 22.82
N GLY A 315 -2.06 8.24 22.28
CA GLY A 315 -1.34 7.54 21.23
C GLY A 315 -1.15 8.38 19.99
N LEU A 316 -0.47 7.79 19.02
CA LEU A 316 -0.12 8.43 17.77
C LEU A 316 -1.29 8.37 16.78
N GLU A 317 -1.79 9.52 16.37
CA GLU A 317 -2.72 9.63 15.25
C GLU A 317 -1.94 9.93 13.97
N TYR A 318 -2.13 9.09 12.95
CA TYR A 318 -1.47 9.22 11.64
C TYR A 318 -2.48 9.13 10.50
N LYS A 319 -2.11 9.71 9.35
CA LYS A 319 -2.83 9.57 8.10
C LYS A 319 -2.36 8.30 7.40
N ALA A 320 -3.29 7.43 7.01
CA ALA A 320 -2.98 6.29 6.17
C ALA A 320 -2.37 6.78 4.85
N ALA A 321 -1.13 6.38 4.60
CA ALA A 321 -0.35 6.70 3.43
C ALA A 321 -1.11 6.38 2.15
N PHE A 322 -0.84 7.19 1.13
CA PHE A 322 -1.57 7.16 -0.11
C PHE A 322 -0.57 7.09 -1.29
N PRO A 323 -0.62 6.08 -2.17
CA PRO A 323 0.29 6.01 -3.31
C PRO A 323 -0.11 7.01 -4.40
N MET A 324 0.79 7.94 -4.73
CA MET A 324 0.54 8.95 -5.77
C MET A 324 0.32 8.35 -7.16
N LEU A 325 0.95 7.21 -7.44
CA LEU A 325 0.74 6.43 -8.66
C LEU A 325 -0.03 5.15 -8.31
N LYS A 326 -1.00 4.79 -9.15
CA LYS A 326 -1.71 3.50 -9.01
C LYS A 326 -0.68 2.36 -9.11
N PRO A 327 -0.57 1.48 -8.11
CA PRO A 327 0.39 0.38 -8.16
C PRO A 327 0.12 -0.51 -9.37
N PRO A 328 1.12 -0.79 -10.24
CA PRO A 328 0.88 -1.53 -11.48
C PRO A 328 0.45 -2.98 -11.23
N GLY A 329 0.91 -3.59 -10.14
CA GLY A 329 0.48 -4.91 -9.69
C GLY A 329 -0.75 -4.89 -8.78
N ALA A 330 -1.41 -3.74 -8.65
CA ALA A 330 -2.46 -3.48 -7.68
C ALA A 330 -2.07 -4.02 -6.28
N ASN A 331 -2.94 -4.78 -5.61
CA ASN A 331 -2.63 -5.49 -4.37
C ASN A 331 -2.42 -7.01 -4.58
N PHE A 332 -2.07 -7.43 -5.79
CA PHE A 332 -1.82 -8.85 -6.09
C PHE A 332 -0.39 -9.29 -5.81
N TYR A 333 0.53 -8.33 -5.70
CA TYR A 333 1.96 -8.54 -5.50
C TYR A 333 2.46 -7.64 -4.36
N PRO A 334 3.62 -7.95 -3.76
CA PRO A 334 4.27 -7.02 -2.84
C PRO A 334 4.54 -5.69 -3.56
N PRO A 335 4.32 -4.54 -2.90
CA PRO A 335 4.31 -3.22 -3.55
C PRO A 335 5.68 -2.81 -4.11
N ASP A 336 6.75 -3.40 -3.59
CA ASP A 336 8.13 -3.14 -3.99
C ASP A 336 8.72 -4.22 -4.92
N MET A 337 7.95 -5.26 -5.23
CA MET A 337 8.41 -6.37 -6.05
C MET A 337 8.60 -5.94 -7.50
N ASP A 338 9.81 -6.15 -8.03
CA ASP A 338 10.11 -5.90 -9.43
C ASP A 338 9.98 -7.15 -10.30
N THR A 339 10.00 -6.95 -11.62
CA THR A 339 9.83 -8.04 -12.60
C THR A 339 11.03 -9.00 -12.65
N VAL A 340 12.22 -8.54 -12.25
CA VAL A 340 13.43 -9.37 -12.20
C VAL A 340 13.36 -10.31 -11.01
N GLU A 341 12.98 -9.80 -9.85
CA GLU A 341 12.77 -10.58 -8.65
C GLU A 341 11.72 -11.68 -8.86
N PHE A 342 10.54 -11.32 -9.36
CA PHE A 342 9.49 -12.30 -9.65
C PHE A 342 9.99 -13.39 -10.61
N LYS A 343 10.75 -13.00 -11.64
CA LYS A 343 11.30 -13.95 -12.62
C LYS A 343 12.30 -14.91 -11.97
N LEU A 344 13.26 -14.39 -11.20
CA LEU A 344 14.26 -15.21 -10.51
C LEU A 344 13.59 -16.16 -9.50
N TRP A 345 12.61 -15.66 -8.76
CA TRP A 345 11.82 -16.50 -7.87
C TRP A 345 11.09 -17.60 -8.61
N LYS A 346 10.33 -17.26 -9.65
CA LYS A 346 9.60 -18.25 -10.45
C LYS A 346 10.51 -19.30 -11.06
N GLU A 347 11.69 -18.92 -11.56
CA GLU A 347 12.69 -19.85 -12.12
C GLU A 347 13.27 -20.82 -11.08
N SER A 348 13.20 -20.48 -9.79
CA SER A 348 13.60 -21.37 -8.70
C SER A 348 12.53 -22.41 -8.28
N LEU A 349 11.30 -22.24 -8.75
CA LEU A 349 10.15 -23.07 -8.38
C LEU A 349 10.02 -24.33 -9.26
N THR A 350 9.36 -25.36 -8.72
CA THR A 350 8.89 -26.52 -9.50
C THR A 350 7.81 -26.13 -10.52
N GLU A 351 7.59 -26.92 -11.57
CA GLU A 351 6.58 -26.63 -12.61
C GLU A 351 5.17 -26.39 -12.03
N ALA A 352 4.75 -27.18 -11.04
CA ALA A 352 3.46 -27.00 -10.37
C ALA A 352 3.37 -25.66 -9.63
N GLN A 353 4.43 -25.28 -8.91
CA GLN A 353 4.50 -24.00 -8.20
C GLN A 353 4.59 -22.80 -9.16
N GLN A 354 5.22 -22.97 -10.33
CA GLN A 354 5.22 -21.94 -11.37
C GLN A 354 3.82 -21.69 -11.91
N LEU A 355 3.02 -22.75 -12.10
CA LEU A 355 1.61 -22.62 -12.49
C LEU A 355 0.83 -21.84 -11.43
N ASP A 356 1.04 -22.14 -10.13
CA ASP A 356 0.43 -21.39 -9.04
C ASP A 356 0.86 -19.92 -9.03
N ALA A 357 2.15 -19.65 -9.25
CA ALA A 357 2.70 -18.29 -9.32
C ALA A 357 2.08 -17.45 -10.45
N THR A 358 1.79 -18.06 -11.60
CA THR A 358 1.16 -17.40 -12.76
C THR A 358 -0.34 -17.60 -12.85
N SER A 359 -0.96 -18.26 -11.86
CA SER A 359 -2.39 -18.53 -11.85
C SER A 359 -3.19 -17.24 -11.73
N PHE A 360 -4.37 -17.23 -12.35
CA PHE A 360 -5.36 -16.16 -12.23
C PHE A 360 -5.84 -15.96 -10.78
N PHE A 361 -5.92 -17.05 -10.02
CA PHE A 361 -6.60 -17.10 -8.72
C PHE A 361 -5.64 -17.16 -7.53
N THR A 362 -4.45 -16.56 -7.66
CA THR A 362 -3.45 -16.48 -6.59
C THR A 362 -2.89 -15.08 -6.44
N VAL A 363 -2.58 -14.66 -5.22
CA VAL A 363 -1.76 -13.48 -4.94
C VAL A 363 -0.34 -13.91 -4.58
N ILE A 364 0.63 -13.03 -4.77
CA ILE A 364 2.02 -13.22 -4.36
C ILE A 364 2.29 -12.38 -3.12
N LYS A 365 2.95 -12.95 -2.11
CA LYS A 365 3.26 -12.30 -0.82
C LYS A 365 4.71 -12.57 -0.42
N ARG A 366 5.22 -11.78 0.53
CA ARG A 366 6.53 -11.98 1.18
C ARG A 366 6.36 -12.58 2.57
N HIS A 367 7.25 -13.47 3.00
CA HIS A 367 7.20 -13.98 4.38
C HIS A 367 7.60 -12.89 5.37
N SER A 368 8.57 -12.06 5.01
CA SER A 368 9.04 -10.93 5.82
C SER A 368 7.91 -9.94 6.18
N GLU A 369 7.05 -9.56 5.22
CA GLU A 369 5.89 -8.70 5.48
C GLU A 369 4.91 -9.32 6.48
N SER A 370 4.64 -10.62 6.37
CA SER A 370 3.73 -11.35 7.28
C SER A 370 4.29 -11.40 8.71
N ILE A 371 5.60 -11.58 8.86
CA ILE A 371 6.28 -11.58 10.16
C ILE A 371 6.17 -10.20 10.81
N LEU A 372 6.36 -9.12 10.05
CA LEU A 372 6.28 -7.76 10.58
C LEU A 372 4.85 -7.37 10.99
N ASP A 373 3.85 -7.70 10.17
CA ASP A 373 2.43 -7.51 10.54
C ASP A 373 2.08 -8.31 11.82
N SER A 374 2.73 -9.46 12.05
CA SER A 374 2.57 -10.25 13.28
C SER A 374 3.35 -9.72 14.48
N SER A 375 4.55 -9.17 14.31
CA SER A 375 5.35 -8.61 15.40
C SER A 375 4.76 -7.30 15.92
N LEU A 376 4.11 -6.53 15.05
CA LEU A 376 3.27 -5.37 15.40
C LEU A 376 2.06 -5.76 16.28
N SER A 377 1.63 -7.01 16.27
CA SER A 377 0.56 -7.53 17.16
C SER A 377 1.08 -8.32 18.36
N ASN A 378 2.35 -8.73 18.38
CA ASN A 378 3.02 -9.40 19.51
C ASN A 378 4.53 -9.05 19.55
N PRO A 379 4.97 -8.13 20.42
CA PRO A 379 6.35 -7.60 20.43
C PRO A 379 7.42 -8.56 20.99
N THR A 380 7.11 -9.84 21.22
CA THR A 380 8.03 -10.81 21.84
C THR A 380 8.77 -11.71 20.83
N VAL A 381 8.60 -11.49 19.53
CA VAL A 381 9.29 -12.28 18.49
C VAL A 381 10.53 -11.53 18.04
N ASP A 382 11.68 -11.98 18.55
CA ASP A 382 13.01 -11.53 18.16
C ASP A 382 13.24 -11.85 16.66
N SER A 383 13.37 -10.82 15.83
CA SER A 383 13.46 -10.90 14.37
C SER A 383 14.87 -11.25 13.85
N THR A 384 15.76 -11.74 14.70
CA THR A 384 17.20 -11.88 14.42
C THR A 384 17.62 -13.13 13.62
N ASN A 385 16.68 -13.95 13.12
CA ASN A 385 17.02 -15.11 12.28
C ASN A 385 17.01 -14.75 10.78
N HIS A 386 17.94 -13.91 10.35
CA HIS A 386 18.28 -13.75 8.93
C HIS A 386 19.05 -14.99 8.46
N SER A 387 18.32 -15.97 7.92
CA SER A 387 18.90 -17.12 7.25
C SER A 387 19.51 -16.71 5.90
N LEU A 388 20.75 -17.14 5.69
CA LEU A 388 21.59 -17.03 4.50
C LEU A 388 20.87 -16.71 3.17
N ALA A 389 21.38 -15.66 2.52
CA ALA A 389 21.23 -15.33 1.12
C ALA A 389 21.15 -16.57 0.20
N SER A 390 20.00 -16.79 -0.44
CA SER A 390 19.87 -17.50 -1.74
C SER A 390 18.41 -17.77 -2.17
N ILE A 391 17.40 -17.68 -1.30
CA ILE A 391 16.02 -17.99 -1.71
C ILE A 391 15.19 -16.70 -1.74
N PRO A 392 14.56 -16.36 -2.88
CA PRO A 392 13.66 -15.23 -2.96
C PRO A 392 12.49 -15.39 -1.98
N ASP A 393 12.26 -14.35 -1.18
CA ASP A 393 11.26 -14.26 -0.11
C ASP A 393 9.85 -14.03 -0.67
N LEU A 394 9.37 -14.94 -1.52
CA LEU A 394 8.06 -14.87 -2.16
C LEU A 394 7.32 -16.20 -2.08
N TYR A 395 5.99 -16.14 -1.95
CA TYR A 395 5.11 -17.31 -2.00
C TYR A 395 3.74 -16.97 -2.60
N SER A 396 3.08 -17.97 -3.18
CA SER A 396 1.72 -17.87 -3.72
C SER A 396 0.66 -18.18 -2.67
N VAL A 397 -0.44 -17.41 -2.65
CA VAL A 397 -1.61 -17.66 -1.80
C VAL A 397 -2.86 -17.73 -2.69
N PRO A 398 -3.66 -18.81 -2.65
CA PRO A 398 -4.90 -18.90 -3.41
C PRO A 398 -5.94 -17.89 -2.91
N PHE A 399 -6.80 -17.40 -3.81
CA PHE A 399 -7.86 -16.44 -3.47
C PHE A 399 -8.81 -16.97 -2.39
N SER A 400 -9.13 -18.28 -2.42
CA SER A 400 -9.95 -18.93 -1.39
C SER A 400 -9.35 -18.83 0.03
N GLN A 401 -8.04 -18.64 0.13
CA GLN A 401 -7.32 -18.41 1.39
C GLN A 401 -7.16 -16.91 1.68
N GLU A 402 -6.66 -16.12 0.71
CA GLU A 402 -6.44 -14.68 0.89
C GLU A 402 -7.74 -13.93 1.24
N TYR A 403 -8.82 -14.24 0.51
CA TYR A 403 -10.12 -13.58 0.66
C TYR A 403 -11.14 -14.45 1.38
N ASN A 404 -10.68 -15.44 2.16
CA ASN A 404 -11.53 -16.47 2.76
C ASN A 404 -12.74 -15.91 3.52
N PHE A 405 -12.51 -14.87 4.33
CA PHE A 405 -13.56 -14.23 5.12
C PHE A 405 -14.73 -13.75 4.26
N PHE A 406 -14.43 -13.08 3.14
CA PHE A 406 -15.43 -12.56 2.21
C PHE A 406 -16.02 -13.67 1.34
N LEU A 407 -15.18 -14.53 0.77
CA LEU A 407 -15.60 -15.61 -0.12
C LEU A 407 -16.51 -16.62 0.58
N LYS A 408 -16.28 -16.90 1.87
CA LYS A 408 -17.18 -17.74 2.67
C LYS A 408 -18.56 -17.11 2.83
N LYS A 409 -18.63 -15.82 3.15
CA LYS A 409 -19.90 -15.09 3.26
C LYS A 409 -20.64 -15.03 1.92
N ALA A 410 -19.93 -14.79 0.82
CA ALA A 410 -20.50 -14.81 -0.52
C ALA A 410 -21.02 -16.22 -0.88
N ALA A 411 -20.24 -17.28 -0.59
CA ALA A 411 -20.64 -18.66 -0.82
C ALA A 411 -21.90 -19.06 -0.03
N GLU A 412 -22.03 -18.63 1.23
CA GLU A 412 -23.23 -18.86 2.05
C GLU A 412 -24.47 -18.22 1.42
N LEU A 413 -24.36 -16.96 0.96
CA LEU A 413 -25.45 -16.25 0.27
C LEU A 413 -25.82 -16.90 -1.07
N LEU A 414 -24.84 -17.35 -1.85
CA LEU A 414 -25.07 -18.05 -3.11
C LEU A 414 -25.73 -19.42 -2.88
N HIS A 415 -25.34 -20.15 -1.84
CA HIS A 415 -25.98 -21.41 -1.47
C HIS A 415 -27.45 -21.21 -1.09
N GLU A 416 -27.74 -20.19 -0.27
CA GLU A 416 -29.11 -19.83 0.11
C GLU A 416 -29.94 -19.38 -1.10
N ALA A 417 -29.38 -18.54 -1.98
CA ALA A 417 -30.04 -18.12 -3.22
C ALA A 417 -30.32 -19.32 -4.15
N GLY A 418 -29.36 -20.24 -4.28
CA GLY A 418 -29.51 -21.48 -5.05
C GLY A 418 -30.62 -22.38 -4.49
N ASN A 419 -30.81 -22.42 -3.17
CA ASN A 419 -31.89 -23.20 -2.56
C ASN A 419 -33.28 -22.65 -2.91
N LEU A 420 -33.40 -21.33 -3.09
CA LEU A 420 -34.63 -20.64 -3.47
C LEU A 420 -34.89 -20.68 -4.97
N ALA A 421 -33.83 -20.63 -5.79
CA ALA A 421 -33.91 -20.54 -7.24
C ALA A 421 -34.87 -21.58 -7.87
N SER A 422 -35.79 -21.08 -8.70
CA SER A 422 -36.79 -21.89 -9.40
C SER A 422 -36.17 -22.72 -10.52
N SER A 423 -35.22 -22.14 -11.25
CA SER A 423 -34.56 -22.78 -12.38
C SER A 423 -33.50 -23.79 -11.90
N PRO A 424 -33.53 -25.04 -12.41
CA PRO A 424 -32.49 -26.03 -12.12
C PRO A 424 -31.09 -25.60 -12.56
N SER A 425 -30.96 -24.88 -13.68
CA SER A 425 -29.66 -24.41 -14.19
C SER A 425 -29.10 -23.31 -13.29
N LEU A 426 -29.95 -22.36 -12.87
CA LEU A 426 -29.58 -21.31 -11.91
C LEU A 426 -29.14 -21.91 -10.56
N LYS A 427 -29.92 -22.86 -10.03
CA LYS A 427 -29.57 -23.57 -8.79
C LYS A 427 -28.19 -24.25 -8.90
N ARG A 428 -27.95 -24.97 -10.00
CA ARG A 428 -26.66 -25.62 -10.25
C ARG A 428 -25.52 -24.61 -10.27
N PHE A 429 -25.67 -23.51 -11.03
CA PHE A 429 -24.67 -22.46 -11.11
C PHE A 429 -24.35 -21.83 -9.75
N LEU A 430 -25.37 -21.46 -8.97
CA LEU A 430 -25.17 -20.80 -7.69
C LEU A 430 -24.46 -21.72 -6.68
N HIS A 431 -24.85 -23.01 -6.62
CA HIS A 431 -24.19 -23.99 -5.75
C HIS A 431 -22.76 -24.31 -6.19
N SER A 432 -22.51 -24.47 -7.48
CA SER A 432 -21.15 -24.75 -7.97
C SER A 432 -20.24 -23.53 -7.82
N LYS A 433 -20.73 -22.31 -8.06
CA LYS A 433 -19.96 -21.07 -7.85
C LYS A 433 -19.63 -20.83 -6.37
N ALA A 434 -20.57 -21.12 -5.47
CA ALA A 434 -20.32 -21.09 -4.03
C ALA A 434 -19.21 -22.06 -3.62
N ASN A 435 -19.20 -23.27 -4.19
CA ASN A 435 -18.14 -24.26 -3.95
C ASN A 435 -16.79 -23.80 -4.53
N ALA A 436 -16.79 -23.20 -5.72
CA ALA A 436 -15.60 -22.66 -6.38
C ALA A 436 -14.88 -21.59 -5.54
N PHE A 437 -15.64 -20.72 -4.88
CA PHE A 437 -15.08 -19.72 -3.95
C PHE A 437 -14.30 -20.33 -2.79
N LEU A 438 -14.67 -21.54 -2.35
CA LEU A 438 -14.01 -22.22 -1.25
C LEU A 438 -12.88 -23.15 -1.74
N SER A 439 -13.04 -23.76 -2.91
CA SER A 439 -12.06 -24.69 -3.48
C SER A 439 -10.94 -24.02 -4.27
N ASN A 440 -11.16 -22.79 -4.74
CA ASN A 440 -10.32 -22.09 -5.72
C ASN A 440 -10.32 -22.73 -7.12
N ASP A 441 -11.24 -23.66 -7.39
CA ASP A 441 -11.43 -24.31 -8.70
C ASP A 441 -12.77 -23.86 -9.30
N TYR A 442 -12.70 -23.08 -10.37
CA TYR A 442 -13.84 -22.43 -11.00
C TYR A 442 -14.40 -23.19 -12.20
N TYR A 443 -13.74 -24.26 -12.66
CA TYR A 443 -14.07 -24.91 -13.94
C TYR A 443 -15.52 -25.38 -14.03
N ASP A 444 -16.00 -26.17 -13.06
CA ASP A 444 -17.39 -26.66 -13.05
C ASP A 444 -18.40 -25.50 -12.96
N SER A 445 -18.07 -24.46 -12.20
CA SER A 445 -18.94 -23.29 -12.06
C SER A 445 -19.03 -22.46 -13.33
N ASP A 446 -17.97 -22.41 -14.14
CA ASP A 446 -17.96 -21.69 -15.41
C ASP A 446 -18.69 -22.48 -16.50
N ILE A 447 -18.63 -23.82 -16.48
CA ILE A 447 -19.52 -24.66 -17.31
C ILE A 447 -20.98 -24.42 -16.93
N ALA A 448 -21.30 -24.44 -15.64
CA ALA A 448 -22.66 -24.21 -15.17
C ALA A 448 -23.18 -22.80 -15.52
N TRP A 449 -22.30 -21.80 -15.57
CA TRP A 449 -22.61 -20.45 -16.02
C TRP A 449 -22.94 -20.40 -17.52
N MET A 450 -22.14 -21.05 -18.38
CA MET A 450 -22.42 -21.12 -19.81
C MET A 450 -23.70 -21.89 -20.16
N GLU A 451 -24.10 -22.82 -19.29
CA GLU A 451 -25.32 -23.62 -19.42
C GLU A 451 -26.55 -22.96 -18.74
N LEU A 452 -26.41 -21.72 -18.26
CA LEU A 452 -27.48 -21.02 -17.55
C LEU A 452 -28.68 -20.79 -18.47
N ASP A 453 -29.85 -21.24 -18.01
CA ASP A 453 -31.15 -21.12 -18.69
C ASP A 453 -32.20 -20.68 -17.65
N SER A 454 -32.35 -19.37 -17.51
CA SER A 454 -33.03 -18.71 -16.39
C SER A 454 -33.45 -17.30 -16.80
N GLU A 455 -34.53 -16.79 -16.20
CA GLU A 455 -34.93 -15.38 -16.36
C GLU A 455 -33.93 -14.41 -15.71
N LEU A 456 -33.24 -14.87 -14.65
CA LEU A 456 -32.12 -14.16 -14.03
C LEU A 456 -30.81 -14.56 -14.71
N ASP A 457 -30.07 -13.57 -15.23
CA ASP A 457 -28.71 -13.73 -15.72
C ASP A 457 -27.73 -13.03 -14.76
N ILE A 458 -26.75 -13.80 -14.26
CA ILE A 458 -25.87 -13.38 -13.18
C ILE A 458 -24.44 -13.72 -13.57
N THR A 459 -23.56 -12.72 -13.45
CA THR A 459 -22.11 -12.90 -13.54
C THR A 459 -21.50 -12.46 -12.22
N LEU A 460 -20.89 -13.39 -11.49
CA LEU A 460 -20.32 -13.11 -10.17
C LEU A 460 -19.10 -14.00 -9.94
N GLY A 461 -17.95 -13.37 -9.74
CA GLY A 461 -16.69 -14.06 -9.54
C GLY A 461 -15.50 -13.26 -10.04
N PRO A 462 -14.28 -13.80 -9.90
CA PRO A 462 -13.08 -13.19 -10.44
C PRO A 462 -12.93 -13.57 -11.92
N TYR A 463 -12.73 -12.59 -12.83
CA TYR A 463 -12.74 -12.85 -14.29
C TYR A 463 -11.71 -12.09 -15.13
N GLU A 464 -11.54 -10.79 -14.90
CA GLU A 464 -10.78 -9.89 -15.80
C GLU A 464 -9.41 -9.53 -15.23
N THR A 465 -8.39 -9.36 -16.07
CA THR A 465 -6.99 -9.15 -15.64
C THR A 465 -6.49 -7.71 -15.71
N TYR A 466 -7.31 -6.75 -16.18
CA TYR A 466 -6.82 -5.41 -16.54
C TYR A 466 -6.32 -4.56 -15.35
N GLU A 467 -6.64 -4.94 -14.12
CA GLU A 467 -6.09 -4.31 -12.90
C GLU A 467 -4.63 -4.74 -12.62
N ASP A 468 -4.22 -5.92 -13.09
CA ASP A 468 -2.82 -6.34 -13.08
C ASP A 468 -2.13 -5.84 -14.35
N THR A 469 -1.63 -4.62 -14.30
CA THR A 469 -0.85 -4.03 -15.40
C THR A 469 0.63 -4.43 -15.35
N LEU A 470 1.07 -5.11 -14.29
CA LEU A 470 2.45 -5.56 -14.13
C LEU A 470 2.73 -6.79 -15.01
N PHE A 471 1.83 -7.78 -14.98
CA PHE A 471 1.96 -9.01 -15.77
C PHE A 471 0.69 -9.42 -16.53
N GLY A 472 -0.49 -8.95 -16.10
CA GLY A 472 -1.78 -9.40 -16.64
C GLY A 472 -2.12 -10.85 -16.30
N PHE A 473 -1.53 -11.40 -15.24
CA PHE A 473 -1.80 -12.75 -14.76
C PHE A 473 -2.98 -12.80 -13.79
N LYS A 474 -3.27 -11.74 -13.04
CA LYS A 474 -4.20 -11.82 -11.89
C LYS A 474 -5.55 -11.23 -12.21
N ILE A 475 -6.61 -11.95 -11.85
CA ILE A 475 -7.98 -11.49 -12.10
C ILE A 475 -8.59 -10.80 -10.88
N PHE A 476 -9.44 -9.81 -11.11
CA PHE A 476 -10.18 -9.13 -10.04
C PHE A 476 -11.66 -9.55 -10.00
N ALA A 477 -12.26 -9.36 -8.82
CA ALA A 477 -13.65 -9.68 -8.52
C ALA A 477 -14.62 -8.74 -9.25
N ILE A 478 -15.54 -9.33 -10.02
CA ILE A 478 -16.63 -8.63 -10.70
C ILE A 478 -17.96 -9.17 -10.17
N SER A 479 -18.95 -8.29 -10.08
CA SER A 479 -20.35 -8.68 -9.95
C SER A 479 -21.22 -7.83 -10.87
N THR A 480 -22.07 -8.49 -11.64
CA THR A 480 -23.19 -7.91 -12.40
C THR A 480 -24.40 -8.85 -12.33
N CYS A 481 -25.59 -8.27 -12.22
CA CYS A 481 -26.86 -9.01 -12.25
C CYS A 481 -27.78 -8.27 -13.22
N SER A 482 -28.28 -8.94 -14.25
CA SER A 482 -29.14 -8.34 -15.28
C SER A 482 -30.32 -9.24 -15.64
N ASN A 483 -31.48 -8.64 -15.93
CA ASN A 483 -32.61 -9.35 -16.54
C ASN A 483 -32.51 -9.19 -18.07
N ASN A 484 -32.12 -10.25 -18.79
CA ASN A 484 -32.22 -10.49 -20.24
C ASN A 484 -32.03 -9.31 -21.24
N ILE A 485 -31.32 -8.25 -20.86
CA ILE A 485 -30.85 -7.18 -21.74
C ILE A 485 -29.40 -6.88 -21.39
N THR A 486 -28.51 -7.12 -22.35
CA THR A 486 -27.07 -6.90 -22.24
C THR A 486 -26.79 -5.48 -21.74
N SER A 487 -26.31 -5.36 -20.51
CA SER A 487 -25.83 -4.11 -19.93
C SER A 487 -24.65 -4.43 -19.02
N TYR A 488 -23.44 -4.34 -19.58
CA TYR A 488 -22.19 -4.27 -18.83
C TYR A 488 -22.16 -2.95 -18.04
N ILE A 489 -22.74 -2.91 -16.85
CA ILE A 489 -22.61 -1.75 -15.95
C ILE A 489 -22.55 -2.27 -14.51
N HIS A 490 -21.41 -2.03 -13.85
CA HIS A 490 -21.32 -2.11 -12.40
C HIS A 490 -22.32 -1.12 -11.79
N VAL A 491 -23.43 -1.63 -11.29
CA VAL A 491 -24.49 -0.81 -10.70
C VAL A 491 -24.05 -0.32 -9.32
N LEU A 492 -24.10 1.00 -9.13
CA LEU A 492 -24.20 1.66 -7.84
C LEU A 492 -25.50 1.20 -7.16
N ALA A 493 -25.48 0.01 -6.57
CA ALA A 493 -26.59 -0.53 -5.79
C ALA A 493 -26.29 -0.35 -4.30
N SER A 494 -26.12 0.89 -3.86
CA SER A 494 -26.20 1.22 -2.43
C SER A 494 -26.47 2.72 -2.26
N GLU A 495 -27.73 3.13 -2.41
CA GLU A 495 -28.38 4.25 -1.69
C GLU A 495 -29.78 4.49 -2.29
N CYS A 496 -30.73 3.70 -1.81
CA CYS A 496 -32.12 4.13 -1.62
C CYS A 496 -32.41 4.07 -0.12
#